data_AF-A0A842M1K7-F1
#
_entry.id   AF-A0A842M1K7-F1
#
_cell.length_a   1.000
_cell.length_b   1.000
_cell.length_c   1.000
_cell.angle_alpha   90.00
_cell.angle_beta   90.00
_cell.angle_gamma   90.00
#
_symmetry.space_group_name_H-M   'P 1'
#
loop_
_entity.id
_entity.type
_entity.pdbx_description
1 polymer ?
#
loop_
_entity_poly.entity_id
_entity_poly.type
_entity_poly.pdbx_seq_one_letter_code
_entity_poly.pdbx_strand_id
1 'polypeptide(L)'
;MRFAAGMVLIDAPHSALNMLGIDETTPERTVTRVKKLRKGGLTYPYVSPQAWRYWWRKTLAEHFEWSLSPMFREEKQVFTA
;
A
#
# COMPACT_ATOMS: atom_id res chain seq x y z
N MET A 1 27.12 -6.82 4.39
CA MET A 1 25.89 -6.00 4.30
C MET A 1 25.42 -5.69 5.72
N ARG A 2 24.95 -4.47 5.97
CA ARG A 2 24.30 -4.10 7.24
C ARG A 2 22.79 -4.05 6.99
N PHE A 3 22.02 -4.68 7.86
CA PHE A 3 20.56 -4.72 7.77
C PHE A 3 19.95 -4.01 8.97
N ALA A 4 18.86 -3.28 8.74
CA ALA A 4 18.01 -2.74 9.79
C ALA A 4 16.61 -3.35 9.62
N ALA A 5 16.05 -3.85 10.73
CA ALA A 5 14.69 -4.38 10.79
C ALA A 5 13.91 -3.61 11.84
N GLY A 6 12.61 -3.41 11.59
CA GLY A 6 11.72 -2.68 12.48
C GLY A 6 10.27 -3.07 12.25
N MET A 7 9.42 -2.74 13.22
CA MET A 7 7.99 -2.96 13.18
C MET A 7 7.27 -1.67 13.57
N VAL A 8 6.15 -1.39 12.88
CA VAL A 8 5.28 -0.26 13.19
C VAL A 8 3.89 -0.80 13.45
N LEU A 9 3.29 -0.39 14.58
CA LEU A 9 1.88 -0.59 14.87
C LEU A 9 1.15 0.73 14.62
N ILE A 10 0.07 0.68 13.85
CA ILE A 10 -0.78 1.82 13.56
C ILE A 10 -2.19 1.45 13.99
N ASP A 11 -2.77 2.23 14.90
CA ASP A 11 -4.20 2.16 15.20
C ASP A 11 -4.95 3.09 14.25
N ALA A 12 -5.82 2.51 13.43
CA ALA A 12 -6.55 3.20 12.36
C ALA A 12 -8.00 2.69 12.30
N PRO A 13 -8.84 3.05 13.28
CA PRO A 13 -10.22 2.57 13.33
C PRO A 13 -11.01 3.05 12.11
N HIS A 14 -11.91 2.19 11.62
CA HIS A 14 -12.82 2.47 10.50
C HIS A 14 -12.16 3.01 9.21
N SER A 15 -10.87 2.73 9.02
CA SER A 15 -10.08 3.34 7.95
C SER A 15 -10.02 2.46 6.69
N ALA A 16 -10.29 3.07 5.53
CA ALA A 16 -10.21 2.44 4.21
C ALA A 16 -8.81 2.63 3.58
N LEU A 17 -7.78 2.16 4.27
CA LEU A 17 -6.38 2.50 3.95
C LEU A 17 -5.87 2.00 2.58
N ASN A 18 -6.46 0.96 2.02
CA ASN A 18 -6.02 0.42 0.73
C ASN A 18 -7.20 -0.24 0.02
N MET A 19 -7.60 0.29 -1.13
CA MET A 19 -8.79 -0.18 -1.86
C MET A 19 -8.40 -1.16 -2.97
N LEU A 20 -9.30 -2.10 -3.29
CA LEU A 20 -9.16 -3.08 -4.38
C LEU A 20 -9.36 -2.47 -5.77
N GLY A 21 -9.89 -1.25 -5.83
CA GLY A 21 -10.48 -0.72 -7.07
C GLY A 21 -11.94 -1.16 -7.19
N ILE A 22 -12.45 -1.18 -8.42
CA ILE A 22 -13.82 -1.61 -8.71
C ILE A 22 -13.93 -3.13 -8.50
N ASP A 23 -14.99 -3.54 -7.81
CA ASP A 23 -15.31 -4.95 -7.59
C ASP A 23 -15.98 -5.54 -8.84
N GLU A 24 -15.18 -6.22 -9.65
CA GLU A 24 -15.62 -6.85 -10.90
C GLU A 24 -16.54 -8.06 -10.69
N THR A 25 -16.72 -8.52 -9.44
CA THR A 25 -17.66 -9.61 -9.13
C THR A 25 -19.11 -9.15 -9.07
N THR A 26 -19.34 -7.83 -8.99
CA THR A 26 -20.68 -7.23 -9.00
C THR A 26 -21.09 -6.85 -10.43
N PRO A 27 -22.34 -7.16 -10.85
CA PRO A 27 -22.82 -6.81 -12.20
C PRO A 27 -22.76 -5.30 -12.46
N GLU A 28 -23.08 -4.47 -11.46
CA GLU A 28 -23.13 -3.02 -11.63
C GLU A 28 -21.74 -2.36 -11.66
N ARG A 29 -20.68 -3.04 -11.17
CA ARG A 29 -19.31 -2.49 -11.11
C ARG A 29 -19.21 -1.11 -10.43
N THR A 30 -20.13 -0.80 -9.53
CA THR A 30 -20.17 0.48 -8.79
C THR A 30 -19.56 0.38 -7.39
N VAL A 31 -19.27 -0.83 -6.93
CA VAL A 31 -18.78 -1.08 -5.58
C VAL A 31 -17.26 -1.10 -5.57
N THR A 32 -16.66 -0.44 -4.59
CA THR A 32 -15.24 -0.62 -4.23
C THR A 32 -15.13 -1.20 -2.83
N ARG A 33 -14.08 -1.99 -2.59
CA ARG A 33 -13.85 -2.64 -1.30
C ARG A 33 -12.45 -2.40 -0.79
N VAL A 34 -12.29 -2.40 0.53
CA VAL A 34 -10.98 -2.46 1.18
C VAL A 34 -10.29 -3.77 0.80
N LYS A 35 -9.00 -3.70 0.47
CA LYS A 35 -8.12 -4.87 0.26
C LYS A 35 -8.06 -5.71 1.52
N LYS A 36 -8.20 -7.02 1.34
CA LYS A 36 -8.19 -7.99 2.42
C LYS A 36 -7.32 -9.19 2.04
N LEU A 37 -6.75 -9.84 3.05
CA LEU A 37 -6.08 -11.13 2.94
C LEU A 37 -6.81 -12.16 3.81
N ARG A 38 -6.88 -13.41 3.36
CA ARG A 38 -7.47 -14.51 4.13
C ARG A 38 -6.37 -15.41 4.67
N LYS A 39 -6.35 -15.65 5.98
CA LYS A 39 -5.39 -16.54 6.65
C LYS A 39 -6.06 -17.23 7.82
N GLY A 40 -5.93 -18.55 7.93
CA GLY A 40 -6.49 -19.33 9.03
C GLY A 40 -8.02 -19.20 9.16
N GLY A 41 -8.73 -19.15 8.03
CA GLY A 41 -10.19 -18.95 7.99
C GLY A 41 -10.66 -17.51 8.24
N LEU A 42 -9.80 -16.65 8.79
CA LEU A 42 -10.08 -15.24 9.10
C LEU A 42 -9.71 -14.31 7.95
N THR A 43 -10.37 -13.15 7.90
CA THR A 43 -10.16 -12.12 6.89
C THR A 43 -9.62 -10.86 7.56
N TYR A 44 -8.48 -10.36 7.09
CA TYR A 44 -7.80 -9.19 7.64
C TYR A 44 -7.70 -8.08 6.61
N PRO A 45 -7.84 -6.80 6.99
CA PRO A 45 -7.50 -5.69 6.11
C PRO A 45 -6.02 -5.77 5.72
N TYR A 46 -5.71 -5.39 4.48
CA TYR A 46 -4.38 -5.52 3.91
C TYR A 46 -3.92 -4.23 3.23
N VAL A 47 -2.85 -3.65 3.74
CA VAL A 47 -2.09 -2.59 3.06
C VAL A 47 -0.95 -3.26 2.28
N SER A 48 -0.91 -3.04 0.97
CA SER A 48 0.14 -3.62 0.14
C SER A 48 1.50 -2.94 0.39
N PRO A 49 2.63 -3.66 0.23
CA PRO A 49 3.96 -3.07 0.31
C PRO A 49 4.15 -1.86 -0.60
N GLN A 50 3.49 -1.86 -1.77
CA GLN A 50 3.52 -0.74 -2.70
C GLN A 50 2.83 0.50 -2.14
N ALA A 51 1.64 0.34 -1.53
CA ALA A 51 0.94 1.46 -0.89
C ALA A 51 1.76 2.04 0.27
N TRP A 52 2.32 1.16 1.11
CA TRP A 52 3.20 1.57 2.21
C TRP A 52 4.43 2.32 1.73
N ARG A 53 5.13 1.80 0.71
CA ARG A 53 6.30 2.45 0.11
C ARG A 53 5.95 3.81 -0.50
N TYR A 54 4.80 3.92 -1.16
CA TYR A 54 4.32 5.17 -1.72
C TYR A 54 4.13 6.22 -0.62
N TRP A 55 3.45 5.88 0.49
CA TRP A 55 3.26 6.82 1.60
C TRP A 55 4.57 7.29 2.18
N TRP A 56 5.50 6.39 2.48
CA TRP A 56 6.82 6.78 3.02
C TRP A 56 7.57 7.71 2.09
N ARG A 57 7.65 7.37 0.79
CA ARG A 57 8.34 8.23 -0.18
C ARG A 57 7.69 9.60 -0.26
N LYS A 58 6.35 9.66 -0.30
CA LYS A 58 5.61 10.92 -0.35
C LYS A 58 5.84 11.75 0.91
N THR A 59 5.68 11.16 2.09
CA THR A 59 5.91 11.82 3.38
C THR A 59 7.35 12.34 3.51
N LEU A 60 8.35 11.55 3.11
CA LEU A 60 9.76 11.96 3.13
C LEU A 60 10.01 13.16 2.21
N ALA A 61 9.46 13.16 1.00
CA ALA A 61 9.60 14.29 0.08
C ALA A 61 8.87 15.55 0.59
N GLU A 62 7.66 15.41 1.11
CA GLU A 62 6.80 16.54 1.48
C GLU A 62 7.19 17.19 2.82
N HIS A 63 7.72 16.42 3.76
CA HIS A 63 7.93 16.89 5.13
C HIS A 63 9.39 16.91 5.58
N PHE A 64 10.31 16.29 4.84
CA PHE A 64 11.70 16.13 5.27
C PHE A 64 12.72 16.57 4.21
N GLU A 65 12.28 17.27 3.15
CA GLU A 65 13.12 17.71 2.02
C GLU A 65 13.98 16.57 1.46
N TRP A 66 13.47 15.34 1.54
CA TRP A 66 14.26 14.16 1.26
C TRP A 66 14.45 14.00 -0.25
N SER A 67 15.70 13.91 -0.70
CA SER A 67 16.02 13.58 -2.09
C SER A 67 15.72 12.10 -2.36
N LEU A 68 14.60 11.84 -3.04
CA LEU A 68 14.14 10.48 -3.31
C LEU A 68 14.95 9.81 -4.43
N SER A 69 15.25 8.51 -4.28
CA SER A 69 15.80 7.69 -5.36
C SER A 69 14.90 7.71 -6.60
N PRO A 70 15.46 7.65 -7.83
CA PRO A 70 14.67 7.65 -9.06
C PRO A 70 13.74 6.43 -9.14
N MET A 71 12.65 6.60 -9.89
CA MET A 71 11.68 5.53 -10.17
C MET A 71 11.68 5.20 -11.65
N PHE A 72 11.67 3.91 -11.96
CA PHE A 72 11.56 3.39 -13.32
C PHE A 72 10.24 2.65 -13.45
N ARG A 73 9.50 2.92 -14.53
CA ARG A 73 8.23 2.25 -14.81
C ARG A 73 8.37 1.40 -16.06
N GLU A 74 8.10 0.11 -15.91
CA GLU A 74 8.07 -0.85 -17.00
C GLU A 74 6.69 -1.50 -17.01
N GLU A 75 5.93 -1.26 -18.08
CA GLU A 75 4.52 -1.64 -18.21
C GLU A 75 3.65 -1.22 -16.99
N LYS A 76 3.23 -2.20 -16.18
CA LYS A 76 2.40 -2.04 -14.97
C LYS A 76 3.20 -2.07 -13.67
N GLN A 77 4.52 -2.24 -13.72
CA GLN A 77 5.38 -2.33 -12.53
C GLN A 77 6.23 -1.07 -12.37
N VAL A 78 6.53 -0.71 -11.11
CA VAL A 78 7.36 0.44 -10.75
C VAL A 78 8.48 -0.02 -9.84
N PHE A 79 9.71 0.29 -10.25
CA PHE A 79 10.95 -0.04 -9.56
C PHE A 79 11.62 1.22 -9.03
N THR A 80 12.44 1.08 -8.00
CA THR A 80 13.30 2.13 -7.46
C THR A 80 14.74 1.68 -7.58
N ALA A 81 15.65 2.60 -7.94
CA ALA A 81 17.09 2.37 -7.94
C ALA A 81 17.62 1.99 -6.55
#